data_AF-A0A8J3LHZ8-F1
#
_entry.id   AF-A0A8J3LHZ8-F1
#
_cell.length_a   1.000
_cell.length_b   1.000
_cell.length_c   1.000
_cell.angle_alpha   90.00
_cell.angle_beta   90.00
_cell.angle_gamma   90.00
#
_symmetry.space_group_name_H-M   'P 1'
#
loop_
_entity.id
_entity.type
_entity.pdbx_description
1 polymer ?
#
loop_
_entity_poly.entity_id
_entity_poly.type
_entity_poly.pdbx_seq_one_letter_code
_entity_poly.pdbx_strand_id
1 'polypeptide(L)'
;MDAMDAMDAMDAKPEFALPRPRRPLDDQPQLNLPRPRRPLDDELPDRRRTLFGIGIDALTLDETVQRCVAAVDSGDQLEIGVVNAAKVVKMRRDPQLHAAVTGCDLVVADGQSVVWASRVLRTRLPERVTGIDLFIRLLGEAEQRRLSVYFLGARPAVLATMIERVRERFPALIVAGSHDGYFADADAPAIADAIAGSGAHLLFLGMTSPKKENFVAEYGERTGAAVVHGVGGSFDVLAGVVKRAPRAWQRLGMEWLYRALQEPRRLGGRYLTTNAAFVALVARELVRPKETIISKQGER
;
A
#
# COMPACT_ATOMS: atom_id res chain seq x y z
N MET A 1 -3.86 -67.44 -22.01
CA MET A 1 -3.75 -67.64 -20.56
C MET A 1 -2.28 -67.76 -20.21
N ASP A 2 -1.57 -66.76 -19.71
CA ASP A 2 -1.91 -65.36 -19.44
C ASP A 2 -0.64 -64.52 -19.56
N ALA A 3 -0.81 -63.34 -20.15
CA ALA A 3 0.17 -62.26 -20.17
C ALA A 3 -0.13 -61.38 -18.95
N MET A 4 0.65 -61.50 -17.87
CA MET A 4 0.42 -60.66 -16.70
C MET A 4 1.63 -60.54 -15.75
N ASP A 5 2.85 -60.35 -16.25
CA ASP A 5 3.99 -60.01 -15.37
C ASP A 5 5.16 -59.33 -16.12
N ALA A 6 4.89 -58.20 -16.76
CA ALA A 6 5.94 -57.26 -17.17
C ALA A 6 5.34 -55.89 -17.46
N MET A 7 5.28 -55.01 -16.46
CA MET A 7 5.34 -53.53 -16.59
C MET A 7 5.07 -52.89 -15.22
N ASP A 8 6.05 -52.97 -14.33
CA ASP A 8 6.05 -52.15 -13.12
C ASP A 8 7.42 -51.47 -13.00
N ALA A 9 7.39 -50.18 -12.64
CA ALA A 9 8.49 -49.23 -12.49
C ALA A 9 8.89 -48.39 -13.72
N MET A 10 8.05 -47.41 -14.09
CA MET A 10 8.50 -46.08 -14.53
C MET A 10 7.29 -45.12 -14.65
N ASP A 11 7.08 -44.26 -13.66
CA ASP A 11 6.58 -42.87 -13.81
C ASP A 11 6.28 -42.24 -12.44
N ALA A 12 7.31 -41.66 -11.79
CA ALA A 12 7.10 -40.69 -10.71
C ALA A 12 7.06 -39.29 -11.32
N LYS A 13 5.85 -38.78 -11.59
CA LYS A 13 5.63 -37.37 -11.98
C LYS A 13 5.62 -36.48 -10.73
N PRO A 14 6.18 -35.26 -10.78
CA PRO A 14 6.10 -34.32 -9.67
C PRO A 14 4.66 -33.81 -9.51
N GLU A 15 4.19 -33.80 -8.26
CA GLU A 15 2.87 -33.36 -7.85
C GLU A 15 2.76 -31.83 -8.00
N PHE A 16 2.15 -31.37 -9.10
CA PHE A 16 1.76 -29.98 -9.30
C PHE A 16 0.52 -29.68 -8.45
N ALA A 17 0.67 -28.83 -7.44
CA ALA A 17 -0.46 -28.32 -6.66
C ALA A 17 -1.45 -27.59 -7.58
N LEU A 18 -2.71 -28.05 -7.60
CA LEU A 18 -3.78 -27.45 -8.39
C LEU A 18 -4.13 -26.05 -7.86
N PRO A 19 -4.35 -25.05 -8.74
CA PRO A 19 -4.81 -23.72 -8.32
C PRO A 19 -6.23 -23.79 -7.71
N ARG A 20 -6.45 -23.01 -6.64
CA ARG A 20 -7.74 -22.93 -5.91
C ARG A 20 -8.88 -22.47 -6.83
N PRO A 21 -10.13 -22.93 -6.61
CA PRO A 21 -11.27 -22.58 -7.45
C PRO A 21 -11.65 -21.09 -7.33
N ARG A 22 -11.95 -20.47 -8.48
CA ARG A 22 -12.39 -19.08 -8.63
C ARG A 22 -13.78 -18.86 -8.01
N ARG A 23 -14.00 -17.71 -7.36
CA ARG A 23 -15.35 -17.22 -7.05
C ARG A 23 -16.05 -16.75 -8.34
N PRO A 24 -17.37 -16.90 -8.49
CA PRO A 24 -18.09 -16.39 -9.66
C PRO A 24 -18.05 -14.86 -9.70
N LEU A 25 -17.81 -14.28 -10.88
CA LEU A 25 -18.00 -12.85 -11.15
C LEU A 25 -19.45 -12.62 -11.60
N ASP A 26 -20.18 -11.78 -10.87
CA ASP A 26 -21.45 -11.18 -11.34
C ASP A 26 -21.15 -9.78 -11.92
N ASP A 27 -21.50 -9.58 -13.19
CA ASP A 27 -21.30 -8.34 -13.95
C ASP A 27 -22.48 -7.37 -13.79
N GLN A 28 -22.27 -6.25 -13.07
CA GLN A 28 -23.02 -4.99 -13.19
C GLN A 28 -22.11 -3.82 -12.73
N PRO A 29 -22.04 -2.68 -13.45
CA PRO A 29 -21.30 -1.51 -13.00
C PRO A 29 -22.16 -0.73 -11.98
N GLN A 30 -22.22 -1.24 -10.75
CA GLN A 30 -22.64 -0.46 -9.59
C GLN A 30 -21.44 0.30 -9.07
N LEU A 31 -21.64 1.55 -8.65
CA LEU A 31 -20.63 2.37 -7.99
C LEU A 31 -20.18 1.66 -6.70
N ASN A 32 -19.19 0.77 -6.82
CA ASN A 32 -18.72 -0.10 -5.75
C ASN A 32 -17.89 0.74 -4.78
N LEU A 33 -18.57 1.28 -3.77
CA LEU A 33 -17.89 1.71 -2.56
C LEU A 33 -17.21 0.48 -1.94
N PRO A 34 -15.92 0.56 -1.54
CA PRO A 34 -15.23 -0.59 -0.99
C PRO A 34 -16.01 -1.12 0.22
N ARG A 35 -16.32 -2.42 0.20
CA ARG A 35 -16.91 -3.10 1.37
C ARG A 35 -15.87 -3.05 2.50
N PRO A 36 -16.26 -2.74 3.76
CA PRO A 36 -15.33 -2.82 4.87
C PRO A 36 -14.79 -4.26 4.98
N ARG A 37 -13.49 -4.44 4.76
CA ARG A 37 -12.83 -5.75 4.87
C ARG A 37 -12.58 -6.06 6.35
N ARG A 38 -12.71 -7.34 6.70
CA ARG A 38 -12.53 -7.85 8.07
C ARG A 38 -11.06 -7.62 8.48
N PRO A 39 -10.78 -7.07 9.67
CA PRO A 39 -9.40 -6.93 10.14
C PRO A 39 -8.70 -8.29 10.18
N LEU A 40 -7.46 -8.33 9.66
CA LEU A 40 -6.54 -9.46 9.79
C LEU A 40 -6.12 -9.57 11.26
N ASP A 41 -6.71 -10.55 11.94
CA ASP A 41 -6.46 -11.04 13.31
C ASP A 41 -6.73 -10.09 14.49
N ASP A 42 -7.59 -10.59 15.37
CA ASP A 42 -8.08 -10.02 16.64
C ASP A 42 -7.09 -10.18 17.82
N GLU A 43 -5.80 -10.46 17.57
CA GLU A 43 -4.83 -10.78 18.65
C GLU A 43 -4.01 -9.59 19.18
N LEU A 44 -4.18 -8.38 18.64
CA LEU A 44 -3.54 -7.18 19.20
C LEU A 44 -4.59 -6.08 19.42
N PRO A 45 -5.33 -6.11 20.55
CA PRO A 45 -6.17 -4.99 20.92
C PRO A 45 -5.28 -3.75 21.07
N ASP A 46 -5.71 -2.63 20.46
CA ASP A 46 -5.20 -1.26 20.70
C ASP A 46 -4.07 -0.69 19.81
N ARG A 47 -3.80 -1.26 18.62
CA ARG A 47 -2.81 -0.66 17.68
C ARG A 47 -3.38 0.33 16.67
N ARG A 48 -4.70 0.36 16.42
CA ARG A 48 -5.31 1.36 15.53
C ARG A 48 -5.73 2.60 16.31
N ARG A 49 -5.30 3.77 15.85
CA ARG A 49 -5.51 5.07 16.49
C ARG A 49 -6.37 5.96 15.62
N THR A 50 -7.46 6.48 16.19
CA THR A 50 -8.31 7.44 15.48
C THR A 50 -7.69 8.83 15.55
N LEU A 51 -7.32 9.36 14.39
CA LEU A 51 -6.81 10.72 14.21
C LEU A 51 -7.57 11.37 13.07
N PHE A 52 -8.17 12.55 13.31
CA PHE A 52 -8.96 13.27 12.31
C PHE A 52 -10.14 12.46 11.77
N GLY A 53 -10.69 11.53 12.55
CA GLY A 53 -11.74 10.60 12.12
C GLY A 53 -11.26 9.49 11.18
N ILE A 54 -9.94 9.27 11.06
CA ILE A 54 -9.32 8.21 10.27
C ILE A 54 -8.64 7.24 11.23
N GLY A 55 -8.87 5.93 11.08
CA GLY A 55 -8.12 4.92 11.82
C GLY A 55 -6.74 4.71 11.20
N ILE A 56 -5.69 5.10 11.92
CA ILE A 56 -4.28 4.97 11.53
C ILE A 56 -3.61 3.93 12.43
N ASP A 57 -2.95 2.94 11.85
CA ASP A 57 -2.22 1.90 12.55
C ASP A 57 -0.92 2.46 13.15
N ALA A 58 -0.80 2.36 14.46
CA ALA A 58 0.34 2.78 15.25
C ALA A 58 1.44 1.71 15.20
N LEU A 59 1.98 1.50 14.01
CA LEU A 59 3.06 0.55 13.74
C LEU A 59 4.35 1.26 13.38
N THR A 60 5.46 0.62 13.73
CA THR A 60 6.77 0.90 13.15
C THR A 60 6.89 0.31 11.73
N LEU A 61 7.94 0.69 11.01
CA LEU A 61 8.29 0.21 9.69
C LEU A 61 8.56 -1.30 9.74
N ASP A 62 9.31 -1.76 10.74
CA ASP A 62 9.60 -3.18 10.91
C ASP A 62 8.33 -3.97 11.23
N GLU A 63 7.45 -3.47 12.10
CA GLU A 63 6.15 -4.10 12.37
C GLU A 63 5.23 -4.09 11.14
N THR A 64 5.26 -3.01 10.35
CA THR A 64 4.51 -2.91 9.10
C THR A 64 4.98 -3.96 8.09
N VAL A 65 6.30 -4.13 7.96
CA VAL A 65 6.91 -5.16 7.11
C VAL A 65 6.52 -6.56 7.61
N GLN A 66 6.56 -6.81 8.92
CA GLN A 66 6.14 -8.09 9.51
C GLN A 66 4.67 -8.42 9.17
N ARG A 67 3.77 -7.42 9.21
CA ARG A 67 2.36 -7.62 8.82
C ARG A 67 2.20 -7.97 7.33
N CYS A 68 3.00 -7.34 6.47
CA CYS A 68 3.01 -7.67 5.04
C CYS A 68 3.51 -9.10 4.80
N VAL A 69 4.57 -9.50 5.50
CA VAL A 69 5.13 -10.85 5.41
C VAL A 69 4.15 -11.90 5.94
N ALA A 70 3.47 -11.63 7.05
CA ALA A 70 2.44 -12.51 7.60
C ALA A 70 1.28 -12.71 6.62
N ALA A 71 0.83 -11.65 5.93
CA ALA A 71 -0.21 -11.76 4.90
C ALA A 71 0.22 -12.66 3.73
N VAL A 72 1.49 -12.58 3.31
CA VAL A 72 2.06 -13.49 2.30
C VAL A 72 2.02 -14.94 2.80
N ASP A 73 2.39 -15.19 4.06
CA ASP A 73 2.47 -16.53 4.63
C ASP A 73 1.07 -17.15 4.85
N SER A 74 0.07 -16.36 5.22
CA SER A 74 -1.33 -16.82 5.38
C SER A 74 -2.08 -16.95 4.05
N GLY A 75 -1.56 -16.33 2.98
CA GLY A 75 -2.25 -16.23 1.69
C GLY A 75 -3.41 -15.23 1.70
N ASP A 76 -3.42 -14.31 2.66
CA ASP A 76 -4.37 -13.20 2.72
C ASP A 76 -3.89 -12.02 1.88
N GLN A 77 -4.83 -11.15 1.50
CA GLN A 77 -4.51 -9.87 0.88
C GLN A 77 -4.50 -8.76 1.94
N LEU A 78 -3.45 -7.94 1.91
CA LEU A 78 -3.26 -6.75 2.73
C LEU A 78 -3.00 -5.53 1.85
N GLU A 79 -3.99 -4.65 1.80
CA GLU A 79 -3.89 -3.35 1.14
C GLU A 79 -3.33 -2.28 2.10
N ILE A 80 -2.34 -1.52 1.62
CA ILE A 80 -1.65 -0.50 2.41
C ILE A 80 -2.03 0.91 1.95
N GLY A 81 -2.73 1.61 2.82
CA GLY A 81 -2.96 3.04 2.78
C GLY A 81 -1.83 3.80 3.49
N VAL A 82 -1.36 4.88 2.88
CA VAL A 82 -0.42 5.81 3.52
C VAL A 82 -1.05 7.19 3.63
N VAL A 83 -0.94 7.83 4.80
CA VAL A 83 -1.51 9.17 5.06
C VAL A 83 -0.45 10.20 5.41
N ASN A 84 -0.57 11.38 4.80
CA ASN A 84 0.18 12.57 5.12
C ASN A 84 -0.78 13.77 5.23
N ALA A 85 -0.29 14.93 5.68
CA ALA A 85 -1.13 16.12 5.87
C ALA A 85 -1.97 16.49 4.64
N ALA A 86 -1.40 16.38 3.44
CA ALA A 86 -2.12 16.68 2.21
C ALA A 86 -3.26 15.70 1.94
N LYS A 87 -3.03 14.40 2.20
CA LYS A 87 -4.07 13.40 2.04
C LYS A 87 -5.18 13.56 3.08
N VAL A 88 -4.84 13.81 4.35
CA VAL A 88 -5.81 14.08 5.42
C VAL A 88 -6.71 15.27 5.08
N VAL A 89 -6.12 16.39 4.62
CA VAL A 89 -6.90 17.56 4.20
C VAL A 89 -7.78 17.25 2.98
N LYS A 90 -7.23 16.54 1.98
CA LYS A 90 -7.98 16.21 0.76
C LYS A 90 -9.17 15.29 1.03
N MET A 91 -9.00 14.27 1.89
CA MET A 91 -10.07 13.33 2.28
C MET A 91 -11.29 14.02 2.89
N ARG A 92 -11.15 15.23 3.47
CA ARG A 92 -12.30 16.00 3.99
C ARG A 92 -13.24 16.52 2.90
N ARG A 93 -12.76 16.63 1.66
CA ARG A 93 -13.49 17.19 0.51
C ARG A 93 -13.71 16.19 -0.61
N ASP A 94 -13.17 14.98 -0.46
CA ASP A 94 -13.13 13.94 -1.47
C ASP A 94 -13.60 12.63 -0.82
N PRO A 95 -14.92 12.36 -0.80
CA PRO A 95 -15.49 11.16 -0.16
C PRO A 95 -14.98 9.86 -0.77
N GLN A 96 -14.67 9.85 -2.07
CA GLN A 96 -14.12 8.69 -2.76
C GLN A 96 -12.71 8.38 -2.26
N LEU A 97 -11.85 9.39 -2.16
CA LEU A 97 -10.52 9.22 -1.55
C LEU A 97 -10.62 8.82 -0.07
N HIS A 98 -11.58 9.38 0.66
CA HIS A 98 -11.80 9.00 2.06
C HIS A 98 -12.12 7.51 2.15
N ALA A 99 -13.13 7.04 1.42
CA ALA A 99 -13.55 5.64 1.41
C ALA A 99 -12.42 4.69 0.98
N ALA A 100 -11.67 5.05 -0.06
CA ALA A 100 -10.53 4.25 -0.53
C ALA A 100 -9.46 4.10 0.57
N VAL A 101 -9.07 5.18 1.24
CA VAL A 101 -8.04 5.11 2.29
C VAL A 101 -8.54 4.42 3.55
N THR A 102 -9.79 4.64 3.97
CA THR A 102 -10.35 3.97 5.15
C THR A 102 -10.69 2.50 4.90
N GLY A 103 -10.83 2.11 3.63
CA GLY A 103 -11.05 0.74 3.21
C GLY A 103 -9.79 -0.13 3.20
N CYS A 104 -8.59 0.47 3.25
CA CYS A 104 -7.34 -0.30 3.32
C CYS A 104 -7.24 -1.11 4.63
N ASP A 105 -6.68 -2.31 4.54
CA ASP A 105 -6.45 -3.21 5.68
C ASP A 105 -5.45 -2.61 6.68
N LEU A 106 -4.45 -1.88 6.15
CA LEU A 106 -3.46 -1.17 6.95
C LEU A 106 -3.33 0.29 6.52
N VAL A 107 -3.38 1.23 7.46
CA VAL A 107 -3.22 2.67 7.21
C VAL A 107 -2.08 3.23 8.06
N VAL A 108 -0.93 3.54 7.45
CA VAL A 108 0.25 4.05 8.17
C VAL A 108 0.54 5.53 7.93
N ALA A 109 1.23 6.16 8.88
CA ALA A 109 1.60 7.57 8.80
C ALA A 109 2.90 7.80 7.99
N ASP A 110 2.75 8.31 6.77
CA ASP A 110 3.84 8.67 5.86
C ASP A 110 4.44 10.06 6.15
N GLY A 111 3.59 11.01 6.54
CA GLY A 111 4.00 12.38 6.80
C GLY A 111 4.45 12.61 8.25
N GLN A 112 5.62 13.24 8.45
CA GLN A 112 6.09 13.59 9.80
C GLN A 112 5.08 14.50 10.54
N SER A 113 4.35 15.34 9.82
CA SER A 113 3.30 16.20 10.36
C SER A 113 2.16 15.40 11.04
N VAL A 114 1.83 14.21 10.52
CA VAL A 114 0.82 13.33 11.13
C VAL A 114 1.36 12.75 12.44
N VAL A 115 2.62 12.32 12.45
CA VAL A 115 3.28 11.83 13.68
C VAL A 115 3.37 12.95 14.74
N TRP A 116 3.72 14.18 14.37
CA TRP A 116 3.72 15.32 15.30
C TRP A 116 2.31 15.62 15.83
N ALA A 117 1.31 15.65 14.96
CA ALA A 117 -0.08 15.85 15.36
C ALA A 117 -0.54 14.76 16.36
N SER A 118 -0.15 13.51 16.13
CA SER A 118 -0.46 12.39 17.02
C SER A 118 0.03 12.61 18.46
N ARG A 119 1.21 13.23 18.62
CA ARG A 119 1.80 13.55 19.92
C ARG A 119 1.06 14.68 20.61
N VAL A 120 0.73 15.73 19.86
CA VAL A 120 -0.02 16.89 20.34
C VAL A 120 -1.43 16.46 20.79
N LEU A 121 -2.09 15.57 20.05
CA LEU A 121 -3.43 15.06 20.33
C LEU A 121 -3.46 13.96 21.42
N ARG A 122 -2.29 13.60 21.97
CA ARG A 122 -2.11 12.52 22.95
C ARG A 122 -2.62 11.15 22.46
N THR A 123 -2.54 10.92 21.16
CA THR A 123 -2.87 9.66 20.48
C THR A 123 -1.64 9.22 19.70
N ARG A 124 -0.58 8.84 20.42
CA ARG A 124 0.77 8.73 19.86
C ARG A 124 0.89 7.63 18.80
N LEU A 125 1.49 7.98 17.66
CA LEU A 125 2.04 7.04 16.69
C LEU A 125 3.53 6.82 17.00
N PRO A 126 4.04 5.58 16.92
CA PRO A 126 5.41 5.26 17.32
C PRO A 126 6.43 5.97 16.43
N GLU A 127 6.21 5.92 15.11
CA GLU A 127 7.12 6.53 14.15
C GLU A 127 6.44 6.88 12.82
N ARG A 128 7.25 7.38 11.88
CA ARG A 128 6.86 7.73 10.52
C ARG A 128 7.25 6.57 9.60
N VAL A 129 6.26 5.96 8.95
CA VAL A 129 6.43 4.89 7.97
C VAL A 129 6.19 5.46 6.58
N THR A 130 7.27 5.85 5.89
CA THR A 130 7.12 6.45 4.55
C THR A 130 6.82 5.39 3.50
N GLY A 131 6.03 5.76 2.49
CA GLY A 131 5.70 4.84 1.41
C GLY A 131 6.93 4.29 0.68
N ILE A 132 7.98 5.11 0.52
CA ILE A 132 9.23 4.72 -0.14
C ILE A 132 10.14 3.88 0.75
N ASP A 133 10.19 4.12 2.06
CA ASP A 133 11.00 3.28 2.97
C ASP A 133 10.38 1.90 3.11
N LEU A 134 9.04 1.83 3.25
CA LEU A 134 8.30 0.58 3.23
C LEU A 134 8.51 -0.18 1.93
N PHE A 135 8.39 0.51 0.79
CA PHE A 135 8.66 -0.08 -0.52
C PHE A 135 10.06 -0.70 -0.60
N ILE A 136 11.10 0.04 -0.24
CA ILE A 136 12.49 -0.45 -0.30
C ILE A 136 12.71 -1.62 0.66
N ARG A 137 12.13 -1.59 1.87
CA ARG A 137 12.25 -2.72 2.80
C ARG A 137 11.55 -3.96 2.30
N LEU A 138 10.34 -3.83 1.75
CA LEU A 138 9.61 -4.96 1.18
C LEU A 138 10.33 -5.57 -0.02
N LEU A 139 11.03 -4.79 -0.84
CA LEU A 139 11.90 -5.33 -1.90
C LEU A 139 13.04 -6.19 -1.32
N GLY A 140 13.67 -5.74 -0.23
CA GLY A 140 14.71 -6.51 0.46
C GLY A 140 14.18 -7.81 1.06
N GLU A 141 13.01 -7.76 1.72
CA GLU A 141 12.35 -8.97 2.24
C GLU A 141 11.95 -9.93 1.11
N ALA A 142 11.43 -9.39 0.00
CA ALA A 142 11.04 -10.18 -1.15
C ALA A 142 12.25 -10.90 -1.77
N GLU A 143 13.41 -10.25 -1.87
CA GLU A 143 14.64 -10.90 -2.31
C GLU A 143 15.06 -12.03 -1.36
N GLN A 144 15.13 -11.75 -0.05
CA GLN A 144 15.55 -12.73 0.96
C GLN A 144 14.65 -13.96 1.02
N ARG A 145 13.34 -13.76 0.89
CA ARG A 145 12.33 -14.82 0.96
C ARG A 145 11.97 -15.41 -0.41
N ARG A 146 12.61 -14.95 -1.50
CA ARG A 146 12.31 -15.33 -2.89
C ARG A 146 10.84 -15.11 -3.27
N LEU A 147 10.26 -14.00 -2.79
CA LEU A 147 8.93 -13.56 -3.18
C LEU A 147 8.99 -12.80 -4.50
N SER A 148 7.97 -12.98 -5.32
CA SER A 148 7.83 -12.31 -6.61
C SER A 148 7.12 -10.96 -6.48
N VAL A 149 7.59 -9.99 -7.27
CA VAL A 149 7.12 -8.60 -7.25
C VAL A 149 6.60 -8.19 -8.62
N TYR A 150 5.49 -7.44 -8.64
CA TYR A 150 4.95 -6.77 -9.83
C TYR A 150 4.97 -5.24 -9.66
N PHE A 151 5.34 -4.53 -10.71
CA PHE A 151 5.36 -3.06 -10.74
C PHE A 151 4.31 -2.50 -11.71
N LEU A 152 3.33 -1.76 -11.21
CA LEU A 152 2.30 -1.10 -12.03
C LEU A 152 2.37 0.42 -11.88
N GLY A 153 2.72 1.15 -12.93
CA GLY A 153 2.69 2.61 -12.90
C GLY A 153 3.90 3.31 -13.51
N ALA A 154 3.99 4.61 -13.24
CA ALA A 154 4.94 5.55 -13.87
C ALA A 154 4.84 5.58 -15.41
N ARG A 155 5.70 6.40 -16.02
CA ARG A 155 5.87 6.43 -17.49
C ARG A 155 6.74 5.24 -17.92
N PRO A 156 6.57 4.70 -19.15
CA PRO A 156 7.36 3.57 -19.63
C PRO A 156 8.87 3.71 -19.42
N ALA A 157 9.45 4.87 -19.77
CA ALA A 157 10.88 5.13 -19.56
C ALA A 157 11.30 5.14 -18.08
N VAL A 158 10.45 5.68 -17.20
CA VAL A 158 10.71 5.71 -15.74
C VAL A 158 10.64 4.31 -15.16
N LEU A 159 9.64 3.52 -15.58
CA LEU A 159 9.45 2.15 -15.15
C LEU A 159 10.64 1.27 -15.57
N ALA A 160 11.08 1.37 -16.82
CA ALA A 160 12.23 0.63 -17.34
C ALA A 160 13.51 0.91 -16.53
N THR A 161 13.88 2.20 -16.37
CA THR A 161 15.06 2.58 -15.57
C THR A 161 14.93 2.20 -14.10
N MET A 162 13.72 2.25 -13.53
CA MET A 162 13.48 1.80 -12.15
C MET A 162 13.76 0.31 -12.01
N ILE A 163 13.28 -0.52 -12.93
CA ILE A 163 13.49 -1.98 -12.92
C ILE A 163 14.98 -2.32 -13.06
N GLU A 164 15.72 -1.64 -13.94
CA GLU A 164 17.18 -1.80 -14.08
C GLU A 164 17.88 -1.58 -12.74
N ARG A 165 17.58 -0.46 -12.07
CA ARG A 165 18.17 -0.14 -10.76
C ARG A 165 17.72 -1.06 -9.64
N VAL A 166 16.50 -1.57 -9.71
CA VAL A 166 16.02 -2.60 -8.77
C VAL A 166 16.84 -3.88 -8.97
N ARG A 167 17.08 -4.32 -10.20
CA ARG A 167 17.91 -5.50 -10.51
C ARG A 167 19.37 -5.32 -10.10
N GLU A 168 19.92 -4.12 -10.25
CA GLU A 168 21.28 -3.82 -9.75
C GLU A 168 21.36 -3.88 -8.22
N ARG A 169 20.33 -3.39 -7.53
CA ARG A 169 20.30 -3.28 -6.07
C ARG A 169 19.89 -4.58 -5.36
N PHE A 170 19.01 -5.36 -5.98
CA PHE A 170 18.44 -6.61 -5.48
C PHE A 170 18.57 -7.69 -6.57
N PRO A 171 19.78 -8.20 -6.82
CA PRO A 171 20.07 -9.08 -7.95
C PRO A 171 19.35 -10.44 -7.90
N ALA A 172 18.91 -10.90 -6.74
CA ALA A 172 18.16 -12.15 -6.58
C ALA A 172 16.64 -11.93 -6.53
N LEU A 173 16.16 -10.68 -6.66
CA LEU A 173 14.73 -10.37 -6.64
C LEU A 173 14.01 -10.93 -7.88
N ILE A 174 12.89 -11.59 -7.65
CA ILE A 174 12.02 -12.09 -8.72
C ILE A 174 11.07 -10.98 -9.14
N VAL A 175 11.29 -10.41 -10.32
CA VAL A 175 10.33 -9.48 -10.96
C VAL A 175 9.38 -10.30 -11.82
N ALA A 176 8.19 -10.59 -11.32
CA ALA A 176 7.17 -11.38 -12.02
C ALA A 176 6.56 -10.64 -13.22
N GLY A 177 6.58 -9.32 -13.19
CA GLY A 177 6.15 -8.51 -14.33
C GLY A 177 6.12 -7.03 -14.02
N SER A 178 5.78 -6.26 -15.05
CA SER A 178 5.61 -4.82 -14.93
C SER A 178 4.71 -4.28 -16.03
N HIS A 179 3.96 -3.22 -15.73
CA HIS A 179 3.17 -2.46 -16.70
C HIS A 179 3.19 -0.98 -16.34
N ASP A 180 3.26 -0.09 -17.33
CA ASP A 180 3.25 1.35 -17.05
C ASP A 180 1.86 1.84 -16.63
N GLY A 181 1.77 3.08 -16.13
CA GLY A 181 0.52 3.64 -15.60
C GLY A 181 -0.42 4.26 -16.63
N TYR A 182 -0.04 4.30 -17.91
CA TYR A 182 -0.72 5.04 -18.98
C TYR A 182 -1.54 4.13 -19.91
N PHE A 183 -2.34 3.26 -19.31
CA PHE A 183 -3.35 2.42 -19.97
C PHE A 183 -4.75 3.06 -19.94
N ALA A 184 -5.64 2.64 -20.85
CA ALA A 184 -7.05 3.05 -20.82
C ALA A 184 -7.82 2.25 -19.75
N ASP A 185 -8.89 2.81 -19.20
CA ASP A 185 -9.66 2.12 -18.14
C ASP A 185 -10.24 0.78 -18.61
N ALA A 186 -10.53 0.64 -19.92
CA ALA A 186 -10.96 -0.62 -20.54
C ALA A 186 -9.90 -1.73 -20.49
N ASP A 187 -8.62 -1.38 -20.32
CA ASP A 187 -7.51 -2.33 -20.22
C ASP A 187 -7.28 -2.79 -18.77
N ALA A 188 -7.85 -2.11 -17.78
CA ALA A 188 -7.64 -2.40 -16.36
C ALA A 188 -7.98 -3.85 -15.96
N PRO A 189 -9.09 -4.46 -16.44
CA PRO A 189 -9.38 -5.88 -16.20
C PRO A 189 -8.27 -6.82 -16.70
N ALA A 190 -7.77 -6.59 -17.92
CA ALA A 190 -6.75 -7.43 -18.54
C ALA A 190 -5.40 -7.27 -17.81
N ILE A 191 -5.07 -6.06 -17.35
CA ILE A 191 -3.88 -5.82 -16.52
C ILE A 191 -3.99 -6.54 -15.18
N ALA A 192 -5.16 -6.51 -14.53
CA ALA A 192 -5.38 -7.24 -13.29
C ALA A 192 -5.21 -8.76 -13.48
N ASP A 193 -5.73 -9.32 -14.58
CA ASP A 193 -5.54 -10.74 -14.94
C ASP A 193 -4.07 -11.06 -15.23
N ALA A 194 -3.34 -10.17 -15.91
CA ALA A 194 -1.91 -10.35 -16.16
C ALA A 194 -1.10 -10.35 -14.85
N ILE A 195 -1.46 -9.51 -13.88
CA ILE A 195 -0.84 -9.51 -12.54
C ILE A 195 -1.13 -10.85 -11.85
N ALA A 196 -2.38 -11.30 -11.85
CA ALA A 196 -2.77 -12.58 -11.25
C ALA A 196 -2.05 -13.77 -11.90
N GLY A 197 -2.00 -13.80 -13.23
CA GLY A 197 -1.31 -14.84 -14.00
C GLY A 197 0.21 -14.85 -13.81
N SER A 198 0.80 -13.73 -13.39
CA SER A 198 2.24 -13.65 -13.07
C SER A 198 2.61 -14.32 -11.75
N GLY A 199 1.63 -14.61 -10.88
CA GLY A 199 1.88 -15.17 -9.55
C GLY A 199 2.65 -14.21 -8.63
N ALA A 200 2.45 -12.90 -8.79
CA ALA A 200 3.11 -11.88 -7.97
C ALA A 200 2.61 -11.94 -6.51
N HIS A 201 3.53 -12.00 -5.55
CA HIS A 201 3.19 -11.91 -4.13
C HIS A 201 2.98 -10.45 -3.70
N LEU A 202 3.78 -9.53 -4.22
CA LEU A 202 3.71 -8.11 -3.91
C LEU A 202 3.42 -7.29 -5.16
N LEU A 203 2.43 -6.41 -5.09
CA LEU A 203 2.07 -5.43 -6.11
C LEU A 203 2.37 -4.00 -5.63
N PHE A 204 3.27 -3.31 -6.34
CA PHE A 204 3.57 -1.90 -6.08
C PHE A 204 2.97 -0.99 -7.15
N LEU A 205 2.19 0.01 -6.72
CA LEU A 205 1.51 0.93 -7.62
C LEU A 205 2.13 2.34 -7.62
N GLY A 206 2.79 2.70 -8.72
CA GLY A 206 3.41 4.01 -8.97
C GLY A 206 2.51 4.97 -9.76
N MET A 207 1.23 5.05 -9.42
CA MET A 207 0.23 5.87 -10.13
C MET A 207 -0.26 7.05 -9.28
N THR A 208 -0.69 8.13 -9.93
CA THR A 208 -1.30 9.28 -9.26
C THR A 208 -2.75 9.00 -8.88
N SER A 209 -3.21 9.58 -7.78
CA SER A 209 -4.64 9.60 -7.44
C SER A 209 -5.44 10.41 -8.46
N PRO A 210 -6.69 10.01 -8.78
CA PRO A 210 -7.45 8.91 -8.19
C PRO A 210 -7.26 7.55 -8.90
N LYS A 211 -6.56 7.48 -10.03
CA LYS A 211 -6.43 6.27 -10.86
C LYS A 211 -5.99 5.05 -10.06
N LYS A 212 -5.00 5.24 -9.18
CA LYS A 212 -4.51 4.19 -8.28
C LYS A 212 -5.60 3.69 -7.32
N GLU A 213 -6.25 4.59 -6.60
CA GLU A 213 -7.32 4.23 -5.65
C GLU A 213 -8.48 3.50 -6.34
N ASN A 214 -8.86 3.94 -7.55
CA ASN A 214 -9.91 3.28 -8.32
C ASN A 214 -9.51 1.88 -8.77
N PHE A 215 -8.29 1.72 -9.32
CA PHE A 215 -7.79 0.41 -9.75
C PHE A 215 -7.75 -0.58 -8.58
N VAL A 216 -7.27 -0.15 -7.40
CA VAL A 216 -7.17 -1.04 -6.24
C VAL A 216 -8.55 -1.39 -5.68
N ALA A 217 -9.46 -0.42 -5.60
CA ALA A 217 -10.82 -0.67 -5.12
C ALA A 217 -11.59 -1.67 -6.00
N GLU A 218 -11.39 -1.60 -7.33
CA GLU A 218 -12.13 -2.43 -8.29
C GLU A 218 -11.43 -3.76 -8.59
N TYR A 219 -10.11 -3.75 -8.70
CA TYR A 219 -9.33 -4.89 -9.20
C TYR A 219 -8.32 -5.44 -8.19
N GLY A 220 -8.15 -4.83 -7.01
CA GLY A 220 -7.17 -5.24 -6.00
C GLY A 220 -7.23 -6.74 -5.66
N GLU A 221 -8.43 -7.26 -5.35
CA GLU A 221 -8.63 -8.70 -5.07
C GLU A 221 -8.33 -9.56 -6.30
N ARG A 222 -8.72 -9.10 -7.49
CA ARG A 222 -8.53 -9.80 -8.76
C ARG A 222 -7.06 -10.01 -9.09
N THR A 223 -6.16 -9.13 -8.65
CA THR A 223 -4.72 -9.27 -8.88
C THR A 223 -4.09 -10.47 -8.19
N GLY A 224 -4.72 -11.02 -7.14
CA GLY A 224 -4.19 -12.15 -6.37
C GLY A 224 -2.92 -11.85 -5.55
N ALA A 225 -2.41 -10.62 -5.57
CA ALA A 225 -1.25 -10.23 -4.77
C ALA A 225 -1.62 -10.16 -3.28
N ALA A 226 -0.77 -10.75 -2.43
CA ALA A 226 -0.94 -10.73 -0.98
C ALA A 226 -0.66 -9.35 -0.39
N VAL A 227 0.24 -8.56 -0.99
CA VAL A 227 0.52 -7.17 -0.54
C VAL A 227 0.26 -6.21 -1.68
N VAL A 228 -0.63 -5.25 -1.47
CA VAL A 228 -0.96 -4.20 -2.45
C VAL A 228 -0.59 -2.84 -1.87
N HIS A 229 0.47 -2.23 -2.39
CA HIS A 229 1.02 -0.99 -1.82
C HIS A 229 1.18 0.14 -2.85
N GLY A 230 0.51 1.26 -2.57
CA GLY A 230 0.60 2.48 -3.37
C GLY A 230 1.86 3.30 -3.06
N VAL A 231 2.87 3.20 -3.92
CA VAL A 231 4.17 3.87 -3.72
C VAL A 231 4.30 5.22 -4.44
N GLY A 232 3.36 5.56 -5.32
CA GLY A 232 3.31 6.86 -6.00
C GLY A 232 4.64 7.23 -6.67
N GLY A 233 5.13 8.45 -6.44
CA GLY A 233 6.40 8.94 -7.02
C GLY A 233 7.67 8.28 -6.49
N SER A 234 7.58 7.16 -5.76
CA SER A 234 8.76 6.38 -5.37
C SER A 234 9.46 5.77 -6.58
N PHE A 235 8.71 5.45 -7.65
CA PHE A 235 9.29 4.98 -8.91
C PHE A 235 10.20 6.04 -9.53
N ASP A 236 9.77 7.31 -9.58
CA ASP A 236 10.62 8.42 -10.06
C ASP A 236 11.89 8.62 -9.21
N VAL A 237 11.81 8.35 -7.91
CA VAL A 237 12.97 8.43 -7.01
C VAL A 237 13.95 7.30 -7.29
N LEU A 238 13.48 6.05 -7.39
CA LEU A 238 14.36 4.92 -7.69
C LEU A 238 14.96 5.07 -9.10
N ALA A 239 14.17 5.49 -10.10
CA ALA A 239 14.65 5.79 -11.45
C ALA A 239 15.65 6.97 -11.51
N GLY A 240 15.76 7.77 -10.44
CA GLY A 240 16.67 8.91 -10.36
C GLY A 240 16.19 10.18 -11.06
N VAL A 241 14.94 10.20 -11.52
CA VAL A 241 14.29 11.37 -12.09
C VAL A 241 14.08 12.44 -11.01
N VAL A 242 13.75 12.01 -9.79
CA VAL A 242 13.56 12.89 -8.63
C VAL A 242 14.57 12.55 -7.55
N LYS A 243 15.34 13.54 -7.09
CA LYS A 243 16.25 13.38 -5.96
C LYS A 243 15.46 13.43 -4.65
N ARG A 244 15.51 12.35 -3.86
CA ARG A 244 14.99 12.34 -2.48
C ARG A 244 15.74 13.34 -1.61
N ALA A 245 15.08 13.87 -0.58
CA ALA A 245 15.71 14.75 0.39
C ALA A 245 16.93 14.09 1.06
N PRO A 246 18.02 14.82 1.37
CA PRO A 246 19.14 14.27 2.13
C PRO A 246 18.71 13.72 3.49
N ARG A 247 19.47 12.76 4.04
CA ARG A 247 19.12 12.08 5.31
C ARG A 247 18.87 13.05 6.48
N ALA A 248 19.60 14.15 6.55
CA ALA A 248 19.38 15.18 7.57
C ALA A 248 17.96 15.77 7.50
N TRP A 249 17.49 16.12 6.29
CA TRP A 249 16.14 16.64 6.06
C TRP A 249 15.07 15.60 6.37
N GLN A 250 15.32 14.33 6.03
CA GLN A 250 14.40 13.24 6.35
C GLN A 250 14.26 13.04 7.86
N ARG A 251 15.37 13.05 8.61
CA ARG A 251 15.38 12.92 10.09
C ARG A 251 14.69 14.09 10.79
N LEU A 252 14.83 15.30 10.24
CA LEU A 252 14.14 16.49 10.72
C LEU A 252 12.65 16.53 10.32
N GLY A 253 12.17 15.60 9.49
CA GLY A 253 10.80 15.63 8.97
C GLY A 253 10.53 16.72 7.94
N MET A 254 11.58 17.32 7.39
CA MET A 254 11.52 18.47 6.48
C MET A 254 11.58 18.06 5.00
N GLU A 255 11.35 16.79 4.67
CA GLU A 255 11.34 16.27 3.29
C GLU A 255 10.32 17.01 2.40
N TRP A 256 9.19 17.46 2.97
CA TRP A 256 8.22 18.30 2.28
C TRP A 256 8.79 19.67 1.90
N LEU A 257 9.58 20.30 2.78
CA LEU A 257 10.19 21.60 2.52
C LEU A 257 11.29 21.47 1.46
N TYR A 258 12.09 20.41 1.52
CA TYR A 258 13.07 20.11 0.48
C TYR A 258 12.41 19.94 -0.90
N ARG A 259 11.29 19.20 -0.99
CA ARG A 259 10.51 19.11 -2.24
C ARG A 259 9.94 20.46 -2.67
N ALA A 260 9.45 21.27 -1.74
CA ALA A 260 8.96 22.61 -2.04
C ALA A 260 10.04 23.48 -2.69
N LEU A 261 11.29 23.37 -2.23
CA LEU A 261 12.43 24.09 -2.78
C LEU A 261 12.85 23.56 -4.15
N GLN A 262 12.69 22.26 -4.42
CA GLN A 262 12.94 21.70 -5.75
C GLN A 262 11.91 22.16 -6.80
N GLU A 263 10.65 22.36 -6.38
CA GLU A 263 9.54 22.70 -7.29
C GLU A 263 8.64 23.82 -6.74
N PRO A 264 9.18 25.03 -6.54
CA PRO A 264 8.48 26.09 -5.80
C PRO A 264 7.18 26.54 -6.46
N ARG A 265 7.15 26.59 -7.81
CA ARG A 265 5.94 26.96 -8.57
C ARG A 265 4.84 25.90 -8.45
N ARG A 266 5.19 24.62 -8.37
CA ARG A 266 4.23 23.51 -8.31
C ARG A 266 3.75 23.23 -6.89
N LEU A 267 4.66 23.27 -5.92
CA LEU A 267 4.41 22.80 -4.56
C LEU A 267 4.30 23.92 -3.51
N GLY A 268 4.88 25.10 -3.73
CA GLY A 268 4.96 26.16 -2.73
C GLY A 268 3.58 26.64 -2.25
N GLY A 269 2.74 27.15 -3.16
CA GLY A 269 1.40 27.63 -2.83
C GLY A 269 0.49 26.51 -2.30
N ARG A 270 0.64 25.29 -2.84
CA ARG A 270 -0.09 24.11 -2.37
C ARG A 270 0.28 23.74 -0.94
N TYR A 271 1.55 23.76 -0.58
CA TYR A 271 1.96 23.44 0.78
C TYR A 271 1.55 24.51 1.78
N LEU A 272 1.58 25.79 1.43
CA LEU A 272 1.10 26.83 2.35
C LEU A 272 -0.37 26.62 2.71
N THR A 273 -1.22 26.48 1.68
CA THR A 273 -2.66 26.26 1.86
C THR A 273 -2.97 24.95 2.57
N THR A 274 -2.29 23.86 2.17
CA THR A 274 -2.50 22.53 2.75
C THR A 274 -2.01 22.43 4.20
N ASN A 275 -0.82 22.95 4.50
CA ASN A 275 -0.26 22.92 5.84
C ASN A 275 -1.07 23.80 6.79
N ALA A 276 -1.51 24.99 6.35
CA ALA A 276 -2.41 25.84 7.14
C ALA A 276 -3.74 25.14 7.43
N ALA A 277 -4.35 24.51 6.42
CA ALA A 277 -5.57 23.71 6.61
C ALA A 277 -5.35 22.54 7.57
N PHE A 278 -4.20 21.85 7.47
CA PHE A 278 -3.87 20.75 8.38
C PHE A 278 -3.67 21.22 9.82
N VAL A 279 -2.97 22.34 10.04
CA VAL A 279 -2.80 22.93 11.38
C VAL A 279 -4.17 23.32 11.97
N ALA A 280 -5.05 23.92 11.16
CA ALA A 280 -6.42 24.22 11.60
C ALA A 280 -7.21 22.95 11.97
N LEU A 281 -7.01 21.84 11.27
CA LEU A 281 -7.60 20.55 11.64
C LEU A 281 -7.05 20.03 12.98
N VAL A 282 -5.75 20.12 13.21
CA VAL A 282 -5.14 19.74 14.49
C VAL A 282 -5.70 20.58 15.64
N ALA A 283 -5.81 21.90 15.45
CA ALA A 283 -6.38 22.80 16.45
C ALA A 283 -7.85 22.48 16.76
N ARG A 284 -8.65 22.17 15.73
CA ARG A 284 -10.06 21.74 15.92
C ARG A 284 -10.16 20.42 16.68
N GLU A 285 -9.31 19.46 16.36
CA GLU A 285 -9.30 18.16 17.02
C GLU A 285 -8.87 18.26 18.50
N LEU A 286 -8.00 19.22 18.85
CA LEU A 286 -7.62 19.49 20.25
C LEU A 286 -8.77 20.01 21.11
N VAL A 287 -9.69 20.78 20.52
CA VAL A 287 -10.82 21.40 21.23
C VAL A 287 -12.04 20.48 21.23
N ARG A 288 -12.06 19.43 20.39
CA ARG A 288 -13.16 18.48 20.30
C ARG A 288 -13.22 17.64 21.59
N PRO A 289 -14.40 17.49 22.22
CA PRO A 289 -14.55 16.56 23.34
C PRO A 289 -14.18 15.15 22.86
N LYS A 290 -13.28 14.46 23.56
CA LYS A 290 -13.05 13.04 23.32
C LYS A 290 -14.32 12.31 23.74
N GLU A 291 -15.09 11.78 22.80
CA GLU A 291 -16.17 10.85 23.11
C GLU A 291 -15.53 9.66 23.84
N THR A 292 -15.76 9.59 25.15
CA THR A 292 -15.44 8.41 25.94
C THR A 292 -16.40 7.33 25.49
N ILE A 293 -15.93 6.40 24.66
CA ILE A 293 -16.63 5.14 24.43
C ILE A 293 -16.55 4.39 25.76
N ILE A 294 -17.56 4.59 26.61
CA ILE A 294 -17.77 3.76 27.78
C ILE A 294 -18.16 2.39 27.24
N SER A 295 -17.23 1.44 27.28
CA SER A 295 -17.55 0.03 27.10
C SER A 295 -18.54 -0.36 28.20
N LYS A 296 -19.83 -0.42 27.87
CA LYS A 296 -20.78 -1.21 28.66
C LYS A 296 -20.45 -2.69 28.44
N GLN A 297 -19.46 -3.18 29.17
CA GLN A 297 -19.43 -4.58 29.59
C GLN A 297 -19.92 -4.62 31.04
N GLY A 298 -21.05 -5.28 31.25
CA GLY A 298 -21.64 -5.51 32.57
C GLY A 298 -23.17 -5.46 32.52
N GLU A 299 -23.79 -6.59 32.82
CA GLU A 299 -25.24 -6.88 32.94
C GLU A 299 -25.93 -7.20 31.60
N ARG A 300 -26.42 -8.42 31.32
CA ARG A 300 -26.84 -9.57 32.14
C ARG A 300 -26.50 -10.89 31.45
#